data_AF-A0A9D8BPS6-F1
#
_entry.id   AF-A0A9D8BPS6-F1
#
_cell.length_a   1.000
_cell.length_b   1.000
_cell.length_c   1.000
_cell.angle_alpha   90.00
_cell.angle_beta   90.00
_cell.angle_gamma   90.00
#
_symmetry.space_group_name_H-M   'P 1'
#
loop_
_entity.id
_entity.type
_entity.pdbx_description
1 polymer ?
#
loop_
_entity_poly.entity_id
_entity_poly.type
_entity_poly.pdbx_seq_one_letter_code
_entity_poly.pdbx_strand_id
1 'polypeptide(L)' 'MKSRGTAPEVAQDLFRAKMARRTELARLPIERKISILMELQKLAGDIRASMGKSKRPSWNLPRKRRPTTKSQTQRAP' A
#
# COMPACT_ATOMS: atom_id res chain seq x y z
N MET A 1 31.98 11.79 15.82
CA MET A 1 30.96 10.85 16.34
C MET A 1 29.74 11.66 16.73
N LYS A 2 28.58 11.49 16.07
CA LYS A 2 27.36 12.24 16.44
C LYS A 2 26.87 11.71 17.80
N SER A 3 26.88 12.58 18.80
CA SER A 3 26.20 12.38 20.08
C SER A 3 24.79 11.85 19.78
N ARG A 4 24.47 10.66 20.30
CA ARG A 4 23.09 10.17 20.29
C ARG A 4 22.36 11.08 21.28
N GLY A 5 21.49 11.95 20.77
CA GLY A 5 20.70 12.88 21.58
C GLY A 5 20.00 12.15 22.72
N THR A 6 19.61 12.90 23.75
CA THR A 6 18.90 12.31 24.90
C THR A 6 17.58 11.66 24.44
N ALA A 7 17.07 10.67 25.19
CA ALA A 7 15.81 10.00 24.82
C ALA A 7 14.64 10.97 24.52
N PRO A 8 14.48 12.10 25.24
CA PRO A 8 13.51 13.14 24.89
C PRO A 8 13.76 13.84 23.54
N GLU A 9 15.01 14.13 23.19
CA GLU A 9 15.38 14.75 21.90
C GLU A 9 15.09 13.80 20.74
N VAL A 10 15.46 12.52 20.88
CA VAL A 10 15.18 11.49 19.87
C VAL A 10 13.67 11.33 19.67
N ALA A 11 12.89 11.34 20.76
CA ALA A 11 11.44 11.28 20.68
C ALA A 11 10.86 12.49 19.92
N GLN A 12 11.32 13.71 20.22
CA GLN A 12 10.89 14.92 19.49
C GLN A 12 11.23 14.84 18.00
N ASP A 13 12.42 14.39 17.65
CA ASP A 13 12.83 14.24 16.25
C ASP A 13 11.96 13.21 15.51
N LEU A 14 11.62 12.09 16.16
CA LEU A 14 10.69 11.10 15.62
C LEU A 14 9.29 11.69 15.40
N PHE A 15 8.79 12.49 16.34
CA PHE A 15 7.50 13.18 16.18
C PHE A 15 7.53 14.17 15.00
N ARG A 16 8.60 14.96 14.88
CA ARG A 16 8.77 15.91 13.76
C ARG A 16 8.83 15.19 12.42
N ALA A 17 9.62 14.12 12.32
CA ALA A 17 9.71 13.30 11.10
C ALA A 17 8.36 12.67 10.73
N LYS A 18 7.62 12.15 11.72
CA LYS A 18 6.27 11.60 11.53
C LYS A 18 5.30 12.65 10.99
N MET A 19 5.32 13.86 11.54
CA MET A 19 4.44 14.95 11.11
C MET A 19 4.77 15.43 9.68
N ALA A 20 6.05 15.58 9.36
CA ALA A 20 6.50 15.91 8.02
C ALA A 20 6.02 14.87 7.00
N ARG A 21 6.24 13.58 7.30
CA ARG A 21 5.80 12.48 6.43
C ARG A 21 4.29 12.42 6.27
N ARG A 22 3.52 12.67 7.32
CA ARG A 22 2.05 12.73 7.23
C ARG A 22 1.59 13.82 6.25
N THR A 23 2.23 14.99 6.31
CA THR A 23 1.92 16.12 5.43
C THR A 23 2.26 15.80 3.97
N GLU A 24 3.41 15.18 3.73
CA GLU A 24 3.82 14.70 2.41
C GLU A 24 2.80 13.70 1.84
N LEU A 25 2.44 12.67 2.62
CA LEU A 25 1.47 11.66 2.21
C LEU A 25 0.08 12.25 1.94
N ALA A 26 -0.32 13.28 2.70
CA ALA A 26 -1.61 13.94 2.52
C ALA A 26 -1.72 14.65 1.15
N ARG A 27 -0.59 15.11 0.60
CA ARG A 27 -0.53 15.79 -0.71
C ARG A 27 -0.53 14.84 -1.91
N LEU A 28 -0.36 13.54 -1.70
CA LEU A 28 -0.32 12.58 -2.80
C LEU A 28 -1.67 12.47 -3.53
N PRO A 29 -1.67 12.20 -4.85
CA PRO A 29 -2.86 11.80 -5.59
C PRO A 29 -3.53 10.57 -4.96
N ILE A 30 -4.85 10.46 -5.12
CA ILE A 30 -5.64 9.40 -4.48
C ILE A 30 -5.22 8.00 -4.96
N GLU A 31 -4.84 7.86 -6.23
CA GLU A 31 -4.37 6.61 -6.84
C GLU A 31 -3.09 6.12 -6.17
N ARG A 32 -2.19 7.06 -5.84
CA ARG A 32 -0.93 6.72 -5.18
C ARG A 32 -1.17 6.32 -3.73
N LYS A 33 -2.08 7.00 -3.03
CA LYS A 33 -2.50 6.63 -1.67
C LYS A 33 -3.10 5.22 -1.64
N ILE A 34 -3.98 4.91 -2.58
CA ILE A 34 -4.57 3.57 -2.74
C ILE A 34 -3.49 2.51 -2.98
N SER A 35 -2.53 2.79 -3.87
CA SER A 35 -1.42 1.87 -4.16
C SER A 35 -0.61 1.54 -2.91
N ILE A 36 -0.28 2.56 -2.09
CA ILE A 36 0.40 2.39 -0.80
C ILE A 36 -0.42 1.50 0.15
N LEU A 37 -1.74 1.73 0.24
CA LEU A 37 -2.62 0.91 1.08
C LEU A 37 -2.63 -0.57 0.65
N MET A 38 -2.64 -0.85 -0.66
CA MET A 38 -2.59 -2.21 -1.18
C MET A 38 -1.27 -2.90 -0.85
N GLU A 39 -0.13 -2.20 -0.98
CA GLU A 39 1.19 -2.72 -0.60
C GLU A 39 1.25 -3.06 0.89
N LEU A 40 0.75 -2.17 1.76
CA LEU A 40 0.67 -2.41 3.20
C LEU A 40 -0.23 -3.61 3.55
N GLN A 41 -1.36 -3.75 2.86
CA GLN A 41 -2.26 -4.88 3.06
C GLN A 41 -1.61 -6.21 2.65
N LYS A 42 -0.85 -6.21 1.53
CA LYS A 42 -0.07 -7.37 1.09
C LYS A 42 0.95 -7.76 2.16
N LEU A 43 1.76 -6.80 2.64
CA LEU A 43 2.76 -7.04 3.67
C LEU A 43 2.13 -7.60 4.96
N ALA A 44 1.00 -7.04 5.40
CA ALA A 44 0.28 -7.56 6.57
C ALA A 44 -0.22 -9.00 6.37
N GLY A 45 -0.64 -9.34 5.15
CA GLY A 45 -0.99 -10.70 4.77
C GLY A 45 0.21 -11.65 4.80
N ASP A 46 1.37 -11.20 4.33
CA ASP A 46 2.60 -11.99 4.31
C ASP A 46 3.11 -12.25 5.74
N ILE A 47 3.07 -11.25 6.63
CA ILE A 47 3.38 -11.40 8.06
C ILE A 47 2.41 -12.40 8.73
N ARG A 48 1.12 -12.35 8.41
CA ARG A 48 0.17 -13.35 8.94
C ARG A 48 0.50 -14.76 8.49
N ALA A 49 0.81 -14.93 7.21
CA ALA A 49 1.18 -16.22 6.65
C ALA A 49 2.47 -16.77 7.28
N SER A 50 3.47 -15.91 7.52
CA SER A 50 4.71 -16.34 8.20
C SER A 50 4.48 -16.77 9.64
N MET A 51 3.40 -16.30 10.27
CA MET A 51 2.94 -16.75 11.59
C MET A 51 2.02 -17.98 11.54
N GLY A 52 1.87 -18.64 10.39
CA GLY A 52 0.98 -19.79 10.20
C GLY A 52 -0.52 -19.45 10.22
N LYS A 53 -0.89 -18.16 10.11
CA LYS A 53 -2.28 -17.71 10.12
C LYS A 53 -2.77 -17.50 8.69
N SER A 54 -4.03 -17.83 8.44
CA SER A 54 -4.67 -17.56 7.15
C SER A 54 -4.66 -16.07 6.80
N LYS A 55 -4.39 -15.77 5.52
CA LYS A 55 -4.42 -14.39 4.99
C LYS A 55 -5.84 -13.85 5.06
N ARG A 56 -5.97 -12.57 5.44
CA ARG A 56 -7.27 -11.87 5.36
C ARG A 56 -7.55 -11.51 3.90
N PRO A 57 -8.83 -11.46 3.48
CA PRO A 57 -9.19 -11.03 2.14
C PRO A 57 -8.65 -9.61 1.89
N SER A 58 -7.94 -9.43 0.77
CA SER A 58 -7.52 -8.12 0.31
C SER A 58 -8.73 -7.31 -0.16
N TRP A 59 -8.66 -5.99 -0.11
CA TRP A 59 -9.67 -5.17 -0.78
C TRP A 59 -9.58 -5.42 -2.29
N ASN A 60 -10.57 -6.11 -2.83
CA ASN A 60 -10.68 -6.39 -4.26
C ASN A 60 -11.16 -5.13 -4.98
N LEU A 61 -10.25 -4.17 -5.20
CA LEU A 61 -10.50 -3.12 -6.18
C LEU A 61 -10.70 -3.80 -7.53
N PRO A 62 -11.78 -3.50 -8.26
CA PRO A 62 -12.01 -4.11 -9.56
C PRO A 62 -10.82 -3.78 -10.46
N ARG A 63 -10.01 -4.78 -10.81
CA ARG A 63 -9.06 -4.67 -11.91
C ARG A 63 -9.88 -4.19 -13.11
N LYS A 64 -9.56 -3.03 -13.68
CA LYS A 64 -10.15 -2.59 -14.95
C LYS A 64 -10.09 -3.78 -15.90
N ARG A 65 -11.23 -4.39 -16.18
CA ARG A 65 -11.30 -5.51 -17.12
C ARG A 65 -10.83 -4.92 -18.45
N ARG A 66 -9.68 -5.38 -18.96
CA ARG A 66 -9.30 -5.09 -20.35
C ARG A 66 -10.50 -5.56 -21.19
N PRO A 67 -11.03 -4.74 -22.11
CA PRO A 67 -12.09 -5.20 -22.99
C PRO A 67 -11.54 -6.40 -23.75
N THR A 68 -12.13 -7.56 -23.52
CA THR A 68 -11.90 -8.73 -24.35
C THR A 68 -12.53 -8.43 -25.69
N THR A 69 -11.70 -8.11 -26.69
CA THR A 69 -12.12 -8.03 -28.07
C THR A 69 -12.65 -9.42 -28.44
N LYS A 70 -13.97 -9.59 -28.38
CA LYS A 70 -14.62 -10.76 -28.94
C LYS A 70 -14.48 -10.63 -30.46
N SER A 71 -13.49 -11.31 -31.03
CA SER A 71 -13.44 -11.56 -32.47
C SER A 71 -14.58 -12.50 -32.83
N GLN A 72 -15.76 -11.91 -33.02
CA GLN A 72 -16.94 -12.57 -33.54
C GLN A 72 -16.93 -12.34 -35.05
N THR A 73 -16.49 -13.33 -35.84
CA THR A 73 -16.87 -13.42 -37.25
C THR A 73 -17.10 -14.88 -37.59
N GLN A 74 -18.34 -15.28 -37.26
CA GLN A 74 -19.26 -16.06 -38.08
C GLN A 74 -18.65 -17.15 -38.97
N ARG A 75 -18.82 -18.41 -38.54
CA ARG A 75 -19.05 -19.52 -39.46
C ARG A 75 -20.49 -19.41 -39.97
N ALA A 76 -20.67 -19.53 -41.28
CA ALA A 76 -21.94 -19.79 -41.94
C ALA A 76 -21.66 -20.62 -43.21
N PRO A 77 -22.67 -21.33 -43.74
CA PRO A 77 -22.91 -22.77 -43.62
C PRO A 77 -22.00 -23.66 -44.48
#